data_AF-A0A1H7ZPW1-F1
#
_entry.id   AF-A0A1H7ZPW1-F1
#
_cell.length_a   1.000
_cell.length_b   1.000
_cell.length_c   1.000
_cell.angle_alpha   90.00
_cell.angle_beta   90.00
_cell.angle_gamma   90.00
#
_symmetry.space_group_name_H-M   'P 1'
#
loop_
_entity.id
_entity.type
_entity.pdbx_description
1 polymer ?
#
loop_
_entity_poly.entity_id
_entity_poly.type
_entity_poly.pdbx_seq_one_letter_code
_entity_poly.pdbx_strand_id
1 'polypeptide(L)' 'MGLLNAYNEWKDSRYQQHVSLMKEQNKCPDCFGRGYHIFPATEFVFNVAPYDCNGCNGTGAFTDWTNHNETN' A
#
# COMPACT_ATOMS: atom_id res chain seq x y z
N MET A 1 -5.86 11.64 -28.40
CA MET A 1 -5.81 11.48 -26.93
C MET A 1 -7.25 11.32 -26.44
N GLY A 2 -7.73 10.09 -26.29
CA GLY A 2 -9.13 9.83 -25.92
C GLY A 2 -9.38 10.00 -24.42
N LEU A 3 -10.65 10.07 -24.01
CA LEU A 3 -11.06 10.13 -22.60
C LEU A 3 -10.50 8.96 -21.77
N LEU A 4 -10.38 7.77 -22.36
CA LEU A 4 -9.78 6.59 -21.72
C LEU A 4 -8.28 6.79 -21.42
N ASN A 5 -7.55 7.50 -22.29
CA ASN A 5 -6.14 7.78 -22.06
C ASN A 5 -5.97 8.78 -20.92
N ALA A 6 -6.78 9.85 -20.89
CA ALA A 6 -6.75 10.83 -19.81
C ALA A 6 -7.08 10.22 -18.44
N TYR A 7 -8.01 9.26 -18.39
CA TYR A 7 -8.32 8.50 -17.17
C TYR A 7 -7.14 7.64 -16.69
N ASN A 8 -6.49 6.92 -17.61
CA ASN A 8 -5.31 6.11 -17.28
C ASN A 8 -4.14 6.97 -16.80
N GLU A 9 -3.87 8.09 -17.47
CA GLU A 9 -2.84 9.06 -17.06
C GLU A 9 -3.10 9.62 -15.66
N TRP A 10 -4.35 9.97 -15.35
CA TRP A 10 -4.74 10.41 -14.01
C TRP A 10 -4.53 9.32 -12.95
N LYS A 11 -4.92 8.07 -13.26
CA LYS A 11 -4.76 6.94 -12.34
C LYS A 11 -3.28 6.70 -12.02
N ASP A 12 -2.44 6.69 -13.04
CA ASP A 12 -1.00 6.44 -12.90
C ASP A 12 -0.30 7.60 -12.17
N SER A 13 -0.63 8.85 -12.52
CA SER A 13 -0.11 10.03 -11.83
C SER A 13 -0.44 10.00 -10.34
N ARG A 14 -1.70 9.69 -10.00
CA ARG A 14 -2.14 9.57 -8.60
C ARG A 14 -1.38 8.47 -7.85
N TYR A 15 -1.19 7.31 -8.48
CA TYR A 15 -0.43 6.21 -7.88
C TYR A 15 1.04 6.59 -7.63
N GLN A 16 1.70 7.19 -8.62
CA GLN A 16 3.08 7.64 -8.49
C GLN A 16 3.25 8.71 -7.40
N GLN A 17 2.30 9.64 -7.27
CA GLN A 17 2.31 10.62 -6.19
C GLN A 17 2.19 9.96 -4.82
N HIS A 18 1.28 8.99 -4.67
CA HIS A 18 1.12 8.23 -3.41
C HIS A 18 2.41 7.48 -3.03
N VAL A 19 3.00 6.75 -3.98
CA VAL A 19 4.25 6.01 -3.74
C VAL A 19 5.38 6.97 -3.37
N SER A 20 5.50 8.13 -4.02
CA SER A 20 6.51 9.14 -3.70
C SER A 20 6.34 9.70 -2.28
N LEU A 21 5.11 10.02 -1.88
CA LEU A 21 4.79 10.50 -0.52
C LEU A 21 5.11 9.46 0.56
N MET A 22 4.85 8.19 0.27
CA MET A 22 5.14 7.08 1.18
C MET A 22 6.64 6.80 1.27
N LYS A 23 7.36 6.94 0.15
CA LYS A 23 8.82 6.88 0.10
C LYS A 23 9.47 7.95 0.98
N GLU A 24 9.02 9.20 0.87
CA GLU A 24 9.52 10.31 1.70
C GLU A 24 9.32 10.05 3.20
N GLN A 25 8.24 9.37 3.57
CA GLN A 25 7.94 9.01 4.94
C GLN A 25 8.54 7.67 5.40
N ASN A 26 9.29 6.99 4.52
CA ASN A 26 9.81 5.62 4.73
C ASN A 26 8.72 4.61 5.14
N LYS A 27 7.52 4.72 4.56
CA LYS A 27 6.37 3.86 4.86
C LYS A 27 6.00 3.00 3.66
N CYS A 28 5.55 1.78 3.92
CA CYS A 28 4.97 0.93 2.89
C CYS A 28 3.68 1.57 2.33
N PRO A 29 3.55 1.74 1.00
CA PRO A 29 2.37 2.35 0.38
C PRO A 29 1.12 1.47 0.42
N ASP A 30 1.25 0.15 0.60
CA ASP A 30 0.10 -0.78 0.63
C ASP A 30 -0.64 -0.77 1.97
N CYS A 31 0.08 -0.66 3.08
CA CYS A 31 -0.50 -0.59 4.43
C CYS A 31 -0.32 0.78 5.10
N PHE A 32 0.09 1.81 4.36
CA PHE A 32 0.37 3.15 4.89
C PHE A 32 1.38 3.15 6.06
N GLY A 33 2.32 2.21 6.04
CA GLY A 33 3.31 2.02 7.10
C GLY A 33 2.81 1.35 8.38
N ARG A 34 1.62 0.75 8.40
CA ARG A 34 1.09 0.04 9.58
C ARG A 34 1.69 -1.36 9.79
N GLY A 35 2.24 -1.98 8.75
CA GLY A 35 2.70 -3.37 8.78
C GLY A 35 1.59 -4.41 8.61
N TYR A 36 0.34 -4.07 8.90
CA TYR A 36 -0.81 -4.97 8.77
C TYR A 36 -2.02 -4.25 8.16
N HIS A 37 -2.95 -5.03 7.61
CA HIS A 37 -4.24 -4.53 7.14
C HIS A 37 -5.26 -4.59 8.28
N ILE A 38 -5.85 -3.44 8.61
CA ILE A 38 -7.01 -3.38 9.48
C ILE A 38 -8.21 -3.75 8.64
N PHE A 39 -8.70 -4.96 8.82
CA PHE A 39 -10.06 -5.27 8.39
C PHE A 39 -11.01 -4.60 9.38
N PRO A 40 -11.93 -3.74 8.92
CA PRO A 40 -13.03 -3.26 9.74
C PRO A 40 -13.99 -4.44 9.95
N ALA A 41 -13.58 -5.40 10.77
CA ALA A 41 -14.47 -6.42 11.23
C ALA A 41 -15.49 -5.74 12.16
N THR A 42 -16.75 -6.11 11.98
CA THR A 42 -17.87 -5.67 12.81
C THR A 42 -17.51 -5.73 14.30
N GLU A 43 -18.14 -4.89 15.13
CA GLU A 43 -17.91 -4.76 16.58
C GLU A 43 -17.86 -6.07 17.40
N PHE A 44 -18.32 -7.18 16.82
CA PHE A 44 -18.35 -8.51 17.44
C PHE A 44 -17.11 -9.38 17.17
N VAL A 45 -16.15 -8.92 16.35
CA VAL A 45 -14.93 -9.68 16.04
C VAL A 45 -13.74 -9.07 16.76
N PHE A 46 -13.68 -9.28 18.07
CA PHE A 46 -12.62 -8.77 18.94
C PHE A 46 -11.24 -9.42 18.71
N ASN A 47 -11.16 -10.51 17.92
CA ASN A 47 -9.94 -11.31 17.74
C ASN A 47 -9.69 -11.70 16.28
N VAL A 48 -9.82 -10.77 15.32
CA VAL A 48 -9.17 -10.99 14.02
C VAL A 48 -7.69 -10.73 14.19
N ALA A 49 -6.87 -11.77 14.04
CA ALA A 49 -5.44 -11.60 13.88
C ALA A 49 -5.23 -10.59 12.73
N PRO A 50 -4.57 -9.44 12.97
CA PRO A 50 -4.31 -8.49 11.91
C PRO A 50 -3.51 -9.23 10.82
N TYR A 51 -4.03 -9.22 9.59
CA TYR A 51 -3.30 -9.82 8.46
C TYR A 51 -2.11 -8.93 8.17
N ASP A 52 -0.91 -9.51 8.24
CA ASP A 52 0.30 -8.81 7.85
C ASP A 52 0.20 -8.35 6.40
N CYS A 53 0.73 -7.15 6.14
CA CYS A 53 0.77 -6.59 4.82
C CYS A 53 1.78 -7.38 4.00
N ASN A 54 1.30 -8.17 3.02
CA ASN A 54 2.16 -8.96 2.13
C ASN A 54 3.20 -8.10 1.41
N GLY A 55 2.84 -6.86 1.07
CA GLY A 55 3.74 -5.94 0.38
C GLY A 55 4.99 -5.58 1.18
N CYS A 56 4.94 -5.57 2.51
CA CYS A 56 6.11 -5.27 3.36
C CYS A 56 6.37 -6.35 4.41
N ASN A 57 5.77 -7.54 4.25
CA ASN A 57 5.86 -8.67 5.16
C ASN A 57 5.75 -8.30 6.66
N GLY A 58 4.78 -7.46 7.02
CA GLY A 58 4.56 -7.09 8.43
C GLY A 58 5.35 -5.88 8.94
N THR A 59 6.37 -5.39 8.22
CA THR A 59 7.30 -4.38 8.77
C THR A 59 6.77 -2.94 8.67
N GLY A 60 5.99 -2.66 7.62
CA GLY A 60 5.51 -1.31 7.31
C GLY A 60 6.57 -0.39 6.71
N ALA A 61 7.79 -0.87 6.40
CA ALA A 61 8.84 -0.03 5.82
C ALA A 61 8.72 0.07 4.29
N PHE A 62 9.14 1.21 3.73
CA PHE A 62 9.18 1.39 2.28
C PHE A 62 10.24 0.48 1.62
N THR A 63 11.37 0.27 2.29
CA THR A 63 12.46 -0.58 1.78
C THR A 63 12.05 -2.03 1.62
N ASP A 64 11.28 -2.55 2.56
CA ASP A 64 10.79 -3.93 2.48
C ASP A 64 9.76 -4.08 1.38
N TRP A 65 8.97 -3.02 1.14
CA TRP A 65 8.06 -2.94 0.01
C TRP A 65 8.75 -2.93 -1.35
N THR A 66 9.85 -2.18 -1.49
CA THR A 66 10.63 -2.21 -2.74
C THR A 66 11.26 -3.57 -2.97
N ASN A 67 11.84 -4.18 -1.93
CA ASN A 67 12.48 -5.49 -2.03
C ASN A 67 11.49 -6.61 -2.44
N HIS A 68 10.26 -6.54 -1.92
CA HIS A 68 9.18 -7.48 -2.28
C HIS A 68 8.70 -7.28 -3.73
N ASN A 69 8.65 -6.05 -4.22
CA ASN A 69 8.23 -5.78 -5.61
C ASN A 69 9.32 -6.04 -6.66
N GLU A 70 10.60 -6.01 -6.29
CA GLU A 70 11.72 -6.32 -7.20
C GLU A 70 11.95 -7.83 -7.41
N THR A 71 11.37 -8.68 -6.55
CA THR A 71 11.51 -10.15 -6.62
C THR A 71 10.36 -10.85 -7.37
N ASN A 72 9.45 -10.08 -7.97
CA ASN A 72 8.28 -10.58 -8.71
C ASN A 72 8.35 -10.20 -10.20
#